data_AF-A0AAT9SYT0-F1
#
_entry.id   AF-A0AAT9SYT0-F1
#
_cell.length_a   1.000
_cell.length_b   1.000
_cell.length_c   1.000
_cell.angle_alpha   90.00
_cell.angle_beta   90.00
_cell.angle_gamma   90.00
#
_symmetry.space_group_name_H-M   'P 1'
#
loop_
_entity.id
_entity.type
_entity.pdbx_description
1 polymer ?
#
loop_
_entity_poly.entity_id
_entity_poly.type
_entity_poly.pdbx_seq_one_letter_code
_entity_poly.pdbx_strand_id
1 'polypeptide(L)' 'MDPSEPITTGRDLALRLNSAFPERDWVALLAERSGTGRDFVEWHLQEDMMPPETLIRAAAELLDEQPAGRLSSNDFRAVQ' A
#
# COMPACT_ATOMS: atom_id res chain seq x y z
N MET A 1 -9.89 -11.13 -2.12
CA MET A 1 -8.65 -10.82 -1.41
C MET A 1 -9.03 -10.41 -0.01
N ASP A 2 -8.54 -11.15 0.98
CA ASP A 2 -8.76 -10.88 2.38
C ASP A 2 -7.81 -9.73 2.81
N PRO A 3 -8.29 -8.69 3.52
CA PRO A 3 -7.47 -7.54 3.91
C PRO A 3 -6.35 -7.88 4.93
N SER A 4 -6.39 -9.11 5.46
CA SER A 4 -5.53 -9.67 6.51
C SER A 4 -4.29 -10.40 5.97
N GLU A 5 -4.17 -10.62 4.65
CA GLU A 5 -2.99 -11.28 4.09
C GLU A 5 -1.78 -10.32 4.18
N PRO A 6 -0.66 -10.76 4.78
CA PRO A 6 0.56 -9.97 4.81
C PRO A 6 1.01 -9.76 3.37
N ILE A 7 1.29 -8.51 3.00
CA ILE A 7 1.74 -8.16 1.64
C ILE A 7 2.96 -9.01 1.31
N THR A 8 2.77 -10.01 0.46
CA THR A 8 3.74 -11.12 0.33
C THR A 8 4.70 -10.90 -0.83
N THR A 9 4.28 -10.15 -1.85
CA THR A 9 5.07 -9.87 -3.06
C THR A 9 4.89 -8.42 -3.52
N GLY A 10 5.81 -7.93 -4.35
CA GLY A 10 5.72 -6.59 -4.93
C GLY A 10 4.46 -6.39 -5.77
N ARG A 11 3.97 -7.45 -6.43
CA ARG A 11 2.70 -7.43 -7.16
C ARG A 11 1.50 -7.19 -6.26
N ASP A 12 1.43 -7.86 -5.10
CA ASP A 12 0.35 -7.64 -4.14
C ASP A 12 0.38 -6.20 -3.60
N LEU A 13 1.59 -5.70 -3.31
CA LEU A 13 1.80 -4.32 -2.89
C LEU A 13 1.28 -3.32 -3.93
N ALA A 14 1.58 -3.56 -5.21
CA ALA A 14 1.13 -2.73 -6.32
C ALA A 14 -0.39 -2.68 -6.41
N LEU A 15 -1.07 -3.83 -6.29
CA LEU A 15 -2.54 -3.91 -6.33
C LEU A 15 -3.18 -3.15 -5.17
N ARG A 16 -2.59 -3.26 -3.97
CA ARG A 16 -3.10 -2.58 -2.77
C ARG A 16 -2.94 -1.06 -2.87
N LEU A 17 -1.77 -0.59 -3.31
CA LEU A 17 -1.52 0.84 -3.53
C LEU A 17 -2.38 1.39 -4.66
N ASN A 18 -2.54 0.66 -5.76
CA ASN A 18 -3.41 1.06 -6.87
C ASN A 18 -4.88 1.15 -6.44
N SER A 19 -5.34 0.26 -5.56
CA SER A 19 -6.70 0.29 -5.02
C SER A 19 -6.91 1.45 -4.03
N ALA A 20 -5.88 1.79 -3.25
CA ALA A 20 -5.93 2.90 -2.29
C ALA A 20 -5.74 4.28 -2.96
N PHE A 21 -5.00 4.34 -4.07
CA PHE A 21 -4.60 5.58 -4.74
C PHE A 21 -4.84 5.53 -6.27
N PRO A 22 -6.06 5.24 -6.76
CA PRO A 22 -6.31 5.06 -8.20
C PRO A 22 -6.06 6.31 -9.06
N GLU A 23 -6.06 7.50 -8.45
CA GLU A 23 -5.94 8.80 -9.15
C GLU A 23 -4.64 9.55 -8.81
N ARG A 24 -3.69 8.91 -8.12
CA ARG A 24 -2.40 9.49 -7.73
C ARG A 24 -1.26 8.64 -8.25
N ASP A 25 -0.15 9.29 -8.63
CA ASP A 25 1.10 8.60 -8.98
C ASP A 25 1.79 8.12 -7.69
N TRP A 26 1.21 7.07 -7.10
CA TRP A 26 1.70 6.45 -5.87
C TRP A 26 3.07 5.79 -6.07
N VAL A 27 3.44 5.45 -7.31
CA VAL A 27 4.76 4.93 -7.67
C VAL A 27 5.84 6.00 -7.45
N ALA A 28 5.61 7.23 -7.92
CA ALA A 28 6.52 8.35 -7.69
C ALA A 28 6.63 8.66 -6.20
N LEU A 29 5.50 8.73 -5.49
CA LEU A 29 5.51 8.96 -4.03
C LEU A 29 6.27 7.88 -3.27
N LEU A 30 6.10 6.62 -3.68
CA LEU A 30 6.78 5.49 -3.08
C LEU A 30 8.29 5.57 -3.33
N ALA A 31 8.70 5.91 -4.55
CA ALA A 31 10.10 6.12 -4.92
C ALA A 31 10.74 7.27 -4.12
N GLU A 32 10.05 8.40 -3.97
CA GLU A 32 10.49 9.53 -3.14
C GLU A 32 10.66 9.13 -1.67
N ARG A 33 9.70 8.38 -1.12
CA ARG A 33 9.69 7.93 0.29
C ARG A 33 10.75 6.87 0.59
N SER A 34 10.95 5.91 -0.32
CA SER A 34 11.97 4.87 -0.17
C SER A 34 13.37 5.38 -0.48
N GLY A 35 13.51 6.57 -1.08
CA GLY A 35 14.78 7.10 -1.56
C GLY A 35 15.36 6.31 -2.74
N THR A 36 14.52 5.59 -3.48
CA THR A 36 14.93 4.77 -4.63
C THR A 36 14.41 5.36 -5.95
N GLY A 37 15.01 5.00 -7.07
CA GLY A 37 14.53 5.44 -8.39
C GLY A 37 13.18 4.82 -8.76
N ARG A 38 12.40 5.50 -9.61
CA ARG A 38 11.11 5.03 -10.12
C ARG A 38 11.22 3.67 -10.81
N ASP A 39 12.21 3.49 -11.69
CA ASP A 39 12.44 2.23 -12.40
C ASP A 39 12.70 1.06 -11.44
N PHE A 40 13.38 1.32 -10.33
CA PHE A 40 13.65 0.31 -9.29
C PHE A 40 12.37 -0.13 -8.59
N VAL A 41 11.50 0.83 -8.28
CA VAL A 41 10.18 0.58 -7.69
C VAL A 41 9.30 -0.19 -8.68
N GLU A 42 9.19 0.29 -9.92
CA GLU A 42 8.37 -0.35 -10.96
C GLU A 42 8.81 -1.78 -11.25
N TRP A 43 10.11 -2.04 -11.30
CA TRP A 43 10.65 -3.39 -11.44
C TRP A 43 10.23 -4.29 -10.29
N HIS A 44 10.42 -3.86 -9.03
CA HIS A 44 10.05 -4.67 -7.85
C HIS A 44 8.55 -4.93 -7.75
N LEU A 45 7.71 -3.99 -8.21
CA LEU A 45 6.26 -4.14 -8.22
C LEU A 45 5.75 -5.12 -9.27
N GLN A 46 6.53 -5.35 -10.34
CA GLN A 46 6.19 -6.32 -11.38
C GLN A 46 6.58 -7.76 -11.02
N GLU A 47 7.62 -7.89 -10.19
CA GLU A 47 8.18 -9.18 -9.78
C GLU A 47 7.35 -9.85 -8.68
N ASP A 48 7.30 -11.18 -8.74
CA ASP A 48 6.70 -12.03 -7.70
C ASP A 48 7.71 -12.33 -6.59
N MET A 49 8.45 -11.30 -6.18
CA MET A 49 9.45 -11.39 -5.11
C MET A 49 9.09 -10.42 -3.99
N MET A 50 9.61 -10.71 -2.79
CA MET A 50 9.46 -9.81 -1.66
C MET A 50 10.25 -8.52 -1.93
N PRO A 51 9.58 -7.35 -1.97
CA PRO A 51 10.28 -6.09 -2.16
C PRO A 51 11.18 -5.81 -0.95
N PRO A 52 12.23 -5.00 -1.11
CA PRO A 52 13.11 -4.67 0.00
C PRO A 52 12.32 -3.96 1.11
N GLU A 53 12.79 -4.13 2.35
CA GLU A 53 12.11 -3.61 3.54
C GLU A 53 11.85 -2.09 3.47
N THR A 54 12.73 -1.34 2.80
CA THR A 54 12.56 0.09 2.55
C THR A 54 11.31 0.41 1.75
N LEU A 55 11.00 -0.40 0.73
CA LEU A 55 9.80 -0.28 -0.11
C LEU A 55 8.54 -0.68 0.67
N ILE A 56 8.62 -1.77 1.44
CA ILE A 56 7.52 -2.23 2.30
C ILE A 56 7.16 -1.16 3.33
N ARG A 57 8.16 -0.61 4.02
CA ARG A 57 7.96 0.43 5.03
C ARG A 57 7.39 1.71 4.43
N ALA A 58 7.96 2.19 3.33
CA ALA A 58 7.48 3.39 2.65
C ALA A 58 6.02 3.24 2.18
N ALA A 59 5.66 2.06 1.69
CA ALA A 59 4.28 1.80 1.28
C ALA A 59 3.32 1.65 2.47
N ALA A 60 3.77 1.05 3.59
CA ALA A 60 2.99 0.99 4.81
C ALA A 60 2.72 2.39 5.37
N GLU A 61 3.73 3.26 5.40
CA GLU A 61 3.58 4.68 5.79
C GLU A 61 2.61 5.40 4.85
N LEU A 62 2.71 5.19 3.53
CA LEU A 62 1.79 5.79 2.56
C LEU A 62 0.35 5.32 2.77
N LEU A 63 0.14 4.03 3.05
CA LEU A 63 -1.18 3.45 3.32
C LEU A 63 -1.76 3.89 4.67
N ASP A 64 -0.93 4.14 5.68
CA ASP A 64 -1.33 4.68 6.98
C ASP A 64 -1.74 6.17 6.87
N GLU A 65 -1.07 6.94 6.01
CA GLU A 65 -1.37 8.35 5.75
C GLU A 65 -2.62 8.57 4.89
N GLN A 66 -3.21 7.54 4.29
CA GLN A 66 -4.54 7.65 3.70
C GLN A 66 -5.50 8.06 4.82
N PRO A 67 -6.17 9.23 4.73
CA PRO A 67 -7.18 9.58 5.71
C PRO A 67 -8.25 8.51 5.58
N ALA A 68 -8.33 7.64 6.59
CA ALA A 68 -9.21 6.49 6.66
C ALA A 68 -10.61 6.82 6.15
N GLY A 69 -10.80 6.63 4.85
CA GLY A 69 -11.99 7.05 4.11
C GLY A 69 -13.13 6.06 4.22
N ARG A 70 -13.15 5.21 5.25
CA ARG A 70 -14.36 4.69 5.89
C ARG A 70 -14.00 3.87 7.13
N LEU A 71 -14.13 4.49 8.30
CA LEU A 71 -14.87 3.84 9.37
C LEU A 71 -16.24 3.42 8.80
N SER A 72 -16.33 2.21 8.26
CA SER A 72 -17.57 1.42 8.27
C SER A 72 -17.30 0.18 9.09
N SER A 73 -17.13 0.40 10.39
CA SER A 73 -17.72 -0.48 11.39
C SER A 73 -18.30 0.41 12.49
N ASN A 74 -19.37 1.11 12.12
CA ASN A 74 -20.29 1.68 13.09
C ASN A 74 -21.23 0.55 13.51
N ASP A 75 -20.72 -0.46 14.22
CA ASP A 75 -21.51 -1.50 14.90
C ASP A 75 -21.37 -1.39 16.44
N PHE A 76 -21.32 -0.15 16.93
CA PHE A 76 -21.71 0.15 18.30
C PHE A 76 -23.23 0.29 18.36
N ARG A 77 -23.96 -0.83 18.29
CA ARG A 77 -25.34 -0.87 18.83
C ARG A 77 -25.25 -1.11 20.33
N ALA A 78 -25.15 -0.02 21.06
CA ALA A 78 -25.78 0.07 22.37
C ALA A 78 -27.29 -0.11 22.16
N VAL A 79 -27.86 -1.16 22.75
CA VAL A 79 -29.30 -1.23 23.03
C VAL A 79 -29.48 -1.36 24.54
N GLN A 80 -30.39 -0.53 25.02
CA GLN A 80 -30.74 -0.25 26.40
C GLN A 80 -31.34 -1.45 27.13
#